data_AF-A6G693-F1
#
_entry.id   AF-A6G693-F1
#
_cell.length_a   1.000
_cell.length_b   1.000
_cell.length_c   1.000
_cell.angle_alpha   90.00
_cell.angle_beta   90.00
_cell.angle_gamma   90.00
#
_symmetry.space_group_name_H-M   'P 1'
#
loop_
_entity.id
_entity.type
_entity.pdbx_description
1 polymer ?
#
loop_
_entity_poly.entity_id
_entity_poly.type
_entity_poly.pdbx_seq_one_letter_code
_entity_poly.pdbx_strand_id
1 'polypeptide(L)'
;MSLAIAPRAPGVDPEGFWGAPWPQARVEEAGRKYAALAELATMDEGPERKAGLAAIARRWPGALREAELIGPERVDRRAREVAEGSAAVGDGGARTRRWWLERPGVAAREVAAVLCWSELHASLGDQLRFRQGSPKDWPGGLVGFVAWLDACPDPSARARWLPELDNDAVAGLLGPRLRARAAYLCLAARAGLPLAELNATLFARAGHWDERPGDPDWAR
;
A
#
# COMPACT_ATOMS: atom_id res chain seq x y z
N MET A 1 20.75 4.15 1.55
CA MET A 1 20.57 3.62 0.18
C MET A 1 19.36 4.33 -0.41
N SER A 2 19.53 5.09 -1.49
CA SER A 2 18.43 5.81 -2.16
C SER A 2 17.51 4.83 -2.89
N LEU A 3 16.23 5.16 -3.05
CA LEU A 3 15.29 4.40 -3.87
C LEU A 3 15.44 4.79 -5.34
N ALA A 4 15.52 3.81 -6.23
CA ALA A 4 15.67 4.08 -7.67
C ALA A 4 14.31 4.30 -8.35
N ILE A 5 13.66 5.41 -8.00
CA ILE A 5 12.35 5.80 -8.53
C ILE A 5 12.50 6.23 -10.00
N ALA A 6 11.81 5.53 -10.90
CA ALA A 6 11.76 5.86 -12.32
C ALA A 6 10.48 5.31 -12.96
N PRO A 7 9.99 5.86 -14.09
CA PRO A 7 8.90 5.25 -14.84
C PRO A 7 9.22 3.78 -15.19
N ARG A 8 8.28 2.87 -14.89
CA ARG A 8 8.42 1.42 -15.14
C ARG A 8 7.31 0.91 -16.04
N ALA A 9 6.08 1.19 -15.65
CA ALA A 9 4.88 0.81 -16.38
C ALA A 9 4.61 1.83 -17.52
N PRO A 10 4.31 1.37 -18.75
CA PRO A 10 3.92 2.27 -19.84
C PRO A 10 2.73 3.15 -19.44
N GLY A 11 2.84 4.45 -19.70
CA GLY A 11 1.78 5.43 -19.42
C GLY A 11 1.60 5.82 -17.96
N VAL A 12 2.47 5.35 -17.05
CA VAL A 12 2.38 5.65 -15.61
C VAL A 12 3.55 6.54 -15.17
N ASP A 13 3.24 7.71 -14.62
CA ASP A 13 4.24 8.65 -14.10
C ASP A 13 4.36 8.56 -12.57
N PRO A 14 5.52 8.10 -12.03
CA PRO A 14 5.71 8.00 -10.59
C PRO A 14 5.81 9.34 -9.88
N GLU A 15 6.04 10.45 -10.60
CA GLU A 15 6.02 11.80 -10.02
C GLU A 15 4.65 12.14 -9.46
N GLY A 16 3.56 11.68 -10.09
CA GLY A 16 2.20 11.85 -9.57
C GLY A 16 2.00 11.19 -8.20
N PHE A 17 2.63 10.03 -7.97
CA PHE A 17 2.55 9.32 -6.69
C PHE A 17 3.38 10.02 -5.60
N TRP A 18 4.65 10.32 -5.87
CA TRP A 18 5.55 10.90 -4.88
C TRP A 18 5.31 12.40 -4.66
N GLY A 19 4.85 13.12 -5.68
CA GLY A 19 4.48 14.52 -5.62
C GLY A 19 3.12 14.78 -4.97
N ALA A 20 2.25 13.77 -4.88
CA ALA A 20 0.96 13.95 -4.22
C ALA A 20 1.10 14.13 -2.69
N PRO A 21 0.26 14.98 -2.07
CA PRO A 21 0.17 15.11 -0.63
C PRO A 21 -0.14 13.77 0.05
N TRP A 22 0.46 13.52 1.21
CA TRP A 22 0.03 12.48 2.13
C TRP A 22 -0.89 13.11 3.18
N PRO A 23 -2.22 12.87 3.10
CA PRO A 23 -3.18 13.58 3.96
C PRO A 23 -2.95 13.28 5.44
N GLN A 24 -3.19 14.27 6.31
CA GLN A 24 -3.03 14.11 7.76
C GLN A 24 -3.82 12.91 8.31
N ALA A 25 -5.04 12.68 7.83
CA ALA A 25 -5.84 11.52 8.18
C ALA A 25 -5.14 10.17 7.88
N ARG A 26 -4.31 10.10 6.83
CA ARG A 26 -3.52 8.90 6.49
C ARG A 26 -2.30 8.73 7.39
N VAL A 27 -1.69 9.84 7.82
CA VAL A 27 -0.59 9.85 8.81
C VAL A 27 -1.12 9.32 10.14
N GLU A 28 -2.22 9.87 10.62
CA GLU A 28 -2.90 9.41 11.84
C GLU A 28 -3.29 7.94 11.75
N GLU A 29 -3.80 7.51 10.59
CA GLU A 29 -4.18 6.12 10.37
C GLU A 29 -2.96 5.17 10.39
N ALA A 30 -1.82 5.59 9.84
CA ALA A 30 -0.58 4.83 9.97
C ALA A 30 -0.10 4.76 11.43
N GLY A 31 -0.23 5.85 12.20
CA GLY A 31 0.07 5.88 13.63
C GLY A 31 -0.80 4.90 14.41
N ARG A 32 -2.13 4.94 14.17
CA ARG A 32 -3.09 4.00 14.76
C ARG A 32 -2.78 2.54 14.41
N LYS A 33 -2.33 2.27 13.18
CA LYS A 33 -1.92 0.92 12.76
C LYS A 33 -0.79 0.39 13.63
N TYR A 34 0.31 1.14 13.72
CA TYR A 34 1.48 0.66 14.46
C TYR A 34 1.24 0.59 15.97
N ALA A 35 0.45 1.50 16.53
CA ALA A 35 0.02 1.40 17.93
C ALA A 35 -0.78 0.11 18.19
N ALA A 36 -1.74 -0.22 17.33
CA ALA A 36 -2.51 -1.45 17.44
C ALA A 36 -1.66 -2.72 17.26
N LEU A 37 -0.66 -2.70 16.37
CA LEU A 37 0.28 -3.81 16.20
C LEU A 37 1.15 -4.01 17.44
N ALA A 38 1.60 -2.93 18.07
CA ALA A 38 2.38 -2.98 19.31
C ALA A 38 1.56 -3.52 20.48
N GLU A 39 0.33 -3.04 20.67
CA GLU A 39 -0.61 -3.55 21.68
C GLU A 39 -0.83 -5.05 21.49
N LEU A 40 -1.16 -5.48 20.26
CA LEU A 40 -1.40 -6.89 19.94
C LEU A 40 -0.18 -7.78 20.23
N ALA A 41 1.04 -7.26 20.05
CA ALA A 41 2.27 -8.01 20.33
C ALA A 41 2.48 -8.29 21.82
N THR A 42 1.87 -7.51 22.71
CA THR A 42 1.93 -7.71 24.17
C THR A 42 0.82 -8.57 24.74
N MET A 43 -0.20 -8.91 23.94
CA MET A 43 -1.33 -9.71 24.40
C MET A 43 -0.99 -11.20 24.46
N ASP A 44 -1.45 -11.87 25.51
CA ASP A 44 -1.44 -13.32 25.62
C ASP A 44 -2.39 -13.98 24.60
N GLU A 45 -2.16 -15.26 24.30
CA GLU A 45 -3.06 -16.01 23.45
C GLU A 45 -4.44 -16.17 24.10
N GLY A 46 -5.49 -15.75 23.38
CA GLY A 46 -6.85 -15.81 23.90
C GLY A 46 -7.89 -15.15 23.00
N PRO A 47 -9.16 -15.10 23.44
CA PRO A 47 -10.26 -14.49 22.70
C PRO A 47 -10.02 -13.02 22.35
N GLU A 48 -9.43 -12.25 23.26
CA GLU A 48 -9.14 -10.83 23.07
C GLU A 48 -8.09 -10.60 21.98
N ARG A 49 -6.97 -11.34 22.02
CA ARG A 49 -5.95 -11.30 20.96
C ARG A 49 -6.54 -11.72 19.61
N LYS A 50 -7.41 -12.74 19.59
CA LYS A 50 -8.12 -13.15 18.36
C LYS A 50 -9.02 -12.06 17.81
N ALA A 51 -9.75 -11.36 18.67
CA ALA A 51 -10.58 -10.21 18.28
C ALA A 51 -9.71 -9.05 17.75
N GLY A 52 -8.57 -8.77 18.39
CA GLY A 52 -7.59 -7.78 17.95
C GLY A 52 -7.00 -8.11 16.57
N LEU A 53 -6.59 -9.35 16.34
CA LEU A 53 -6.13 -9.84 15.03
C LEU A 53 -7.20 -9.59 13.94
N ALA A 54 -8.46 -9.94 14.22
CA ALA A 54 -9.55 -9.74 13.28
C ALA A 54 -9.82 -8.25 13.01
N ALA A 55 -9.77 -7.41 14.04
CA ALA A 55 -9.94 -5.96 13.92
C ALA A 55 -8.86 -5.32 13.06
N ILE A 56 -7.58 -5.67 13.30
CA ILE A 56 -6.43 -5.21 12.52
C ILE A 56 -6.54 -5.69 11.06
N ALA A 57 -6.81 -6.98 10.84
CA ALA A 57 -6.92 -7.53 9.49
C ALA A 57 -8.05 -6.88 8.67
N ARG A 58 -9.15 -6.51 9.32
CA ARG A 58 -10.27 -5.81 8.69
C ARG A 58 -9.94 -4.35 8.37
N ARG A 59 -9.29 -3.65 9.30
CA ARG A 59 -8.99 -2.21 9.17
C ARG A 59 -7.80 -1.93 8.25
N TRP A 60 -6.75 -2.75 8.35
CA TRP A 60 -5.53 -2.66 7.55
C TRP A 60 -5.21 -4.02 6.93
N PRO A 61 -5.87 -4.36 5.80
CA PRO A 61 -5.60 -5.62 5.11
C PRO A 61 -4.11 -5.77 4.80
N GLY A 62 -3.51 -6.88 5.24
CA GLY A 62 -2.08 -7.17 5.08
C GLY A 62 -1.18 -6.70 6.23
N ALA A 63 -1.65 -5.90 7.20
CA ALA A 63 -0.82 -5.41 8.31
C ALA A 63 -0.28 -6.52 9.22
N LEU A 64 -1.04 -7.61 9.43
CA LEU A 64 -0.54 -8.76 10.18
C LEU A 64 0.63 -9.44 9.48
N ARG A 65 0.55 -9.57 8.15
CA ARG A 65 1.62 -10.14 7.33
C ARG A 65 2.84 -9.23 7.30
N GLU A 66 2.64 -7.91 7.25
CA GLU A 66 3.70 -6.93 7.44
C GLU A 66 4.44 -7.19 8.75
N ALA A 67 3.72 -7.17 9.88
CA ALA A 67 4.31 -7.29 11.21
C ALA A 67 5.07 -8.62 11.39
N GLU A 68 4.46 -9.74 10.94
CA GLU A 68 5.09 -11.07 10.94
C GLU A 68 6.41 -11.07 10.15
N LEU A 69 6.44 -10.39 8.99
CA LEU A 69 7.59 -10.39 8.09
C LEU A 69 8.67 -9.36 8.43
N ILE A 70 8.38 -8.31 9.17
CA ILE A 70 9.42 -7.32 9.50
C ILE A 70 9.96 -7.44 10.92
N GLY A 71 9.22 -8.14 11.80
CA GLY A 71 9.54 -8.27 13.21
C GLY A 71 9.28 -6.99 14.02
N PRO A 72 9.23 -7.11 15.36
CA PRO A 72 8.83 -6.03 16.25
C PRO A 72 9.73 -4.79 16.16
N GLU A 73 11.06 -4.96 16.07
CA GLU A 73 12.00 -3.84 16.01
C GLU A 73 11.75 -2.90 14.82
N ARG A 74 11.31 -3.45 13.68
CA ARG A 74 11.03 -2.66 12.48
C ARG A 74 9.62 -2.07 12.50
N VAL A 75 8.66 -2.74 13.14
CA VAL A 75 7.36 -2.14 13.48
C VAL A 75 7.60 -0.88 14.32
N ASP A 76 8.42 -0.96 15.38
CA ASP A 76 8.73 0.18 16.26
C ASP A 76 9.48 1.29 15.52
N ARG A 77 10.40 0.92 14.62
CA ARG A 77 11.10 1.90 13.79
C ARG A 77 10.14 2.66 12.89
N ARG A 78 9.23 1.97 12.21
CA ARG A 78 8.23 2.59 11.34
C ARG A 78 7.22 3.44 12.14
N ALA A 79 6.87 3.00 13.34
CA ALA A 79 6.04 3.79 14.27
C ALA A 79 6.71 5.13 14.61
N ARG A 80 8.02 5.11 14.93
CA ARG A 80 8.81 6.32 15.19
C ARG A 80 8.89 7.25 13.99
N GLU A 81 9.13 6.72 12.80
CA GLU A 81 9.16 7.52 11.56
C GLU A 81 7.81 8.24 11.32
N VAL A 82 6.68 7.59 11.58
CA VAL A 82 5.35 8.21 11.51
C VAL A 82 5.20 9.31 12.56
N ALA A 83 5.56 9.03 13.83
CA ALA A 83 5.39 9.96 14.94
C ALA A 83 6.26 11.23 14.76
N GLU A 84 7.54 11.05 14.48
CA GLU A 84 8.48 12.15 14.22
C GLU A 84 8.05 12.93 12.97
N GLY A 85 7.57 12.23 11.94
CA GLY A 85 7.09 12.84 10.72
C GLY A 85 5.88 13.72 10.95
N SER A 86 4.89 13.21 11.68
CA SER A 86 3.72 13.98 12.08
C SER A 86 4.10 15.21 12.90
N ALA A 87 5.06 15.10 13.82
CA ALA A 87 5.54 16.24 14.61
C ALA A 87 6.24 17.29 13.74
N ALA A 88 7.02 16.87 12.73
CA ALA A 88 7.73 17.76 11.82
C ALA A 88 6.81 18.50 10.83
N VAL A 89 5.64 17.93 10.52
CA VAL A 89 4.61 18.61 9.70
C VAL A 89 3.95 19.76 10.47
N GLY A 90 3.71 19.58 11.78
CA GLY A 90 3.05 20.57 12.64
C GLY A 90 1.63 20.90 12.18
N ASP A 91 1.19 22.15 12.42
CA ASP A 91 -0.10 22.68 11.91
C ASP A 91 -0.05 23.04 10.41
N GLY A 92 1.11 22.88 9.77
CA GLY A 92 1.27 23.07 8.33
C GLY A 92 0.57 21.94 7.59
N GLY A 93 -0.25 22.29 6.59
CA GLY A 93 -1.04 21.31 5.82
C GLY A 93 -0.24 20.14 5.20
N ALA A 94 -0.97 19.24 4.54
CA ALA A 94 -0.42 17.98 4.03
C ALA A 94 0.87 18.15 3.19
N ARG A 95 1.95 17.48 3.61
CA ARG A 95 3.22 17.42 2.86
C ARG A 95 3.17 16.33 1.79
N THR A 96 3.93 16.51 0.71
CA THR A 96 4.05 15.51 -0.36
C THR A 96 4.77 14.26 0.12
N ARG A 97 4.47 13.09 -0.45
CA ARG A 97 5.19 11.85 -0.11
C ARG A 97 6.72 11.99 -0.30
N ARG A 98 7.15 12.76 -1.30
CA ARG A 98 8.57 13.09 -1.54
C ARG A 98 9.19 13.84 -0.37
N TRP A 99 8.51 14.84 0.18
CA TRP A 99 9.00 15.58 1.36
C TRP A 99 9.27 14.62 2.53
N TRP A 100 8.41 13.62 2.74
CA TRP A 100 8.61 12.61 3.79
C TRP A 100 9.88 11.78 3.55
N LEU A 101 10.17 11.39 2.30
CA LEU A 101 11.37 10.64 1.94
C LEU A 101 12.67 11.45 2.10
N GLU A 102 12.60 12.75 1.80
CA GLU A 102 13.76 13.65 1.75
C GLU A 102 14.02 14.37 3.08
N ARG A 103 13.18 14.13 4.09
CA ARG A 103 13.31 14.74 5.41
C ARG A 103 14.69 14.41 6.02
N PRO A 104 15.41 15.39 6.59
CA PRO A 104 16.72 15.14 7.20
C PRO A 104 16.65 14.07 8.30
N GLY A 105 17.64 13.17 8.33
CA GLY A 105 17.80 12.16 9.38
C GLY A 105 16.90 10.92 9.26
N VAL A 106 16.05 10.81 8.24
CA VAL A 106 15.15 9.66 8.09
C VAL A 106 15.81 8.46 7.42
N ALA A 107 15.34 7.26 7.79
CA ALA A 107 15.61 6.07 7.02
C ALA A 107 14.65 6.02 5.82
N ALA A 108 15.04 6.58 4.66
CA ALA A 108 14.19 6.72 3.48
C ALA A 108 13.41 5.44 3.09
N ARG A 109 14.02 4.25 3.24
CA ARG A 109 13.34 2.97 2.99
C ARG A 109 12.23 2.66 3.99
N GLU A 110 12.39 3.01 5.26
CA GLU A 110 11.33 2.79 6.27
C GLU A 110 10.17 3.75 6.03
N VAL A 111 10.46 5.01 5.74
CA VAL A 111 9.43 5.99 5.38
C VAL A 111 8.70 5.57 4.11
N ALA A 112 9.43 5.13 3.07
CA ALA A 112 8.82 4.60 1.86
C ALA A 112 7.94 3.39 2.14
N ALA A 113 8.37 2.48 3.02
CA ALA A 113 7.57 1.33 3.42
C ALA A 113 6.27 1.75 4.10
N VAL A 114 6.31 2.72 5.01
CA VAL A 114 5.12 3.29 5.67
C VAL A 114 4.14 3.86 4.64
N LEU A 115 4.65 4.68 3.71
CA LEU A 115 3.85 5.31 2.66
C LEU A 115 3.23 4.26 1.73
N CYS A 116 4.03 3.29 1.29
CA CYS A 116 3.59 2.22 0.40
C CYS A 116 2.59 1.28 1.09
N TRP A 117 2.78 0.94 2.36
CA TRP A 117 1.80 0.15 3.11
C TRP A 117 0.46 0.87 3.27
N SER A 118 0.46 2.19 3.53
CA SER A 118 -0.77 2.99 3.61
C SER A 118 -1.60 2.90 2.32
N GLU A 119 -0.94 2.94 1.16
CA GLU A 119 -1.57 2.80 -0.15
C GLU A 119 -2.02 1.36 -0.43
N LEU A 120 -1.18 0.38 -0.06
CA LEU A 120 -1.47 -1.03 -0.26
C LEU A 120 -2.67 -1.49 0.58
N HIS A 121 -2.78 -1.06 1.84
CA HIS A 121 -3.94 -1.38 2.69
C HIS A 121 -5.24 -0.88 2.06
N ALA A 122 -5.25 0.34 1.51
CA ALA A 122 -6.43 0.89 0.85
C ALA A 122 -6.77 0.12 -0.43
N SER A 123 -5.77 -0.21 -1.24
CA SER A 123 -5.97 -0.97 -2.49
C SER A 123 -6.49 -2.39 -2.21
N LEU A 124 -5.94 -3.08 -1.20
CA LEU A 124 -6.45 -4.37 -0.75
C LEU A 124 -7.86 -4.26 -0.17
N GLY A 125 -8.15 -3.17 0.55
CA GLY A 125 -9.49 -2.84 1.02
C GLY A 125 -10.49 -2.69 -0.12
N ASP A 126 -10.13 -2.03 -1.22
CA ASP A 126 -10.97 -1.92 -2.41
C ASP A 126 -11.32 -3.31 -2.98
N GLN A 127 -10.33 -4.21 -3.11
CA GLN A 127 -10.58 -5.57 -3.59
C GLN A 127 -11.52 -6.35 -2.67
N LEU A 128 -11.38 -6.19 -1.35
CA LEU A 128 -12.25 -6.85 -0.38
C LEU A 128 -13.68 -6.32 -0.45
N ARG A 129 -13.84 -4.98 -0.55
CA ARG A 129 -15.16 -4.34 -0.75
C ARG A 129 -15.83 -4.85 -2.02
N PHE A 130 -15.10 -4.92 -3.13
CA PHE A 130 -15.62 -5.48 -4.36
C PHE A 130 -16.09 -6.92 -4.16
N ARG A 131 -15.25 -7.81 -3.61
CA ARG A 131 -15.61 -9.22 -3.41
C ARG A 131 -16.80 -9.43 -2.46
N GLN A 132 -17.04 -8.51 -1.53
CA GLN A 132 -18.14 -8.59 -0.58
C GLN A 132 -19.44 -7.98 -1.11
N GLY A 133 -19.33 -6.93 -1.94
CA GLY A 133 -20.46 -6.10 -2.35
C GLY A 133 -20.80 -6.15 -3.85
N SER A 134 -19.98 -6.78 -4.70
CA SER A 134 -20.24 -6.85 -6.13
C SER A 134 -21.51 -7.65 -6.40
N PRO A 135 -22.48 -7.10 -7.16
CA PRO A 135 -23.61 -7.88 -7.65
C PRO A 135 -23.14 -9.16 -8.34
N LYS A 136 -23.87 -10.26 -8.21
CA LYS A 136 -23.52 -11.55 -8.82
C LYS A 136 -23.36 -11.46 -10.34
N ASP A 137 -23.98 -10.47 -10.96
CA ASP A 137 -23.99 -10.24 -12.41
C ASP A 137 -22.87 -9.29 -12.88
N TRP A 138 -22.03 -8.78 -11.96
CA TRP A 138 -20.92 -7.91 -12.35
C TRP A 138 -19.82 -8.71 -13.07
N PRO A 139 -19.19 -8.17 -14.13
CA PRO A 139 -18.08 -8.83 -14.78
C PRO A 139 -16.98 -9.22 -13.78
N GLY A 140 -16.54 -10.49 -13.86
CA GLY A 140 -15.44 -10.96 -13.03
C GLY A 140 -14.08 -10.41 -13.48
N GLY A 141 -13.06 -10.66 -12.67
CA GLY A 141 -11.68 -10.31 -13.01
C GLY A 141 -11.36 -8.82 -12.80
N LEU A 142 -10.22 -8.38 -13.36
CA LEU A 142 -9.70 -7.06 -13.08
C LEU A 142 -10.46 -5.95 -13.83
N VAL A 143 -10.85 -6.16 -15.08
CA VAL A 143 -11.65 -5.18 -15.86
C VAL A 143 -12.95 -4.84 -15.14
N GLY A 144 -13.69 -5.85 -14.70
CA GLY A 144 -14.92 -5.63 -13.95
C GLY A 144 -14.71 -4.92 -12.62
N PHE A 145 -13.62 -5.23 -11.92
CA PHE A 145 -13.25 -4.50 -10.69
C PHE A 145 -12.98 -3.02 -10.94
N VAL A 146 -12.22 -2.66 -11.98
CA VAL A 146 -11.93 -1.25 -12.29
C VAL A 146 -13.21 -0.52 -12.72
N ALA A 147 -14.06 -1.14 -13.53
CA ALA A 147 -15.37 -0.59 -13.88
C ALA A 147 -16.27 -0.38 -12.65
N TRP A 148 -16.18 -1.27 -11.65
CA TRP A 148 -16.87 -1.09 -10.37
C TRP A 148 -16.33 0.10 -9.59
N LEU A 149 -15.02 0.34 -9.61
CA LEU A 149 -14.42 1.53 -9.00
C LEU A 149 -14.87 2.82 -9.67
N ASP A 150 -15.05 2.83 -11.00
CA ASP A 150 -15.58 3.99 -11.74
C ASP A 150 -17.02 4.32 -11.30
N ALA A 151 -17.81 3.29 -10.98
CA ALA A 151 -19.17 3.43 -10.48
C ALA A 151 -19.25 3.69 -8.96
N CYS A 152 -18.13 3.64 -8.23
CA CYS A 152 -18.12 3.86 -6.79
C CYS A 152 -18.31 5.35 -6.44
N PRO A 153 -19.15 5.68 -5.44
CA PRO A 153 -19.30 7.06 -4.96
C PRO A 153 -18.03 7.68 -4.34
N ASP A 154 -17.04 6.85 -3.99
CA ASP A 154 -15.76 7.27 -3.43
C ASP A 154 -14.74 7.49 -4.59
N PRO A 155 -14.53 8.74 -5.05
CA PRO A 155 -13.62 9.01 -6.16
C PRO A 155 -12.16 8.66 -5.84
N SER A 156 -11.81 8.57 -4.54
CA SER A 156 -10.46 8.17 -4.14
C SER A 156 -10.18 6.70 -4.49
N ALA A 157 -11.22 5.88 -4.62
CA ALA A 157 -11.09 4.47 -4.97
C ALA A 157 -10.51 4.30 -6.37
N ARG A 158 -11.09 4.95 -7.37
CA ARG A 158 -10.55 4.90 -8.73
C ARG A 158 -9.16 5.53 -8.85
N ALA A 159 -8.92 6.65 -8.15
CA ALA A 159 -7.64 7.35 -8.16
C ALA A 159 -6.44 6.51 -7.68
N ARG A 160 -6.67 5.41 -6.95
CA ARG A 160 -5.61 4.49 -6.51
C ARG A 160 -5.16 3.52 -7.59
N TRP A 161 -5.99 3.28 -8.61
CA TRP A 161 -5.85 2.18 -9.57
C TRP A 161 -5.48 2.68 -10.97
N LEU A 162 -4.39 3.46 -11.08
CA LEU A 162 -3.88 4.02 -12.35
C LEU A 162 -4.96 4.84 -13.07
N PRO A 163 -5.39 5.99 -12.49
CA PRO A 163 -6.44 6.85 -13.05
C PRO A 163 -6.15 7.36 -14.46
N GLU A 164 -4.88 7.40 -14.85
CA GLU A 164 -4.41 7.80 -16.17
C GLU A 164 -4.63 6.77 -17.28
N LEU A 165 -4.94 5.52 -16.92
CA LEU A 165 -5.17 4.42 -17.85
C LEU A 165 -6.65 4.06 -17.94
N ASP A 166 -7.11 3.64 -19.11
CA ASP A 166 -8.43 3.01 -19.26
C ASP A 166 -8.47 1.59 -18.65
N ASN A 167 -9.66 1.02 -18.54
CA ASN A 167 -9.88 -0.23 -17.80
C ASN A 167 -9.19 -1.44 -18.45
N ASP A 168 -9.08 -1.45 -19.77
CA ASP A 168 -8.40 -2.53 -20.51
C ASP A 168 -6.88 -2.39 -20.39
N ALA A 169 -6.35 -1.17 -20.43
CA ALA A 169 -4.95 -0.87 -20.19
C ALA A 169 -4.54 -1.24 -18.75
N VAL A 170 -5.37 -0.97 -17.74
CA VAL A 170 -5.14 -1.44 -16.37
C VAL A 170 -5.07 -2.96 -16.31
N ALA A 171 -5.99 -3.66 -16.99
CA ALA A 171 -5.99 -5.12 -17.05
C ALA A 171 -4.79 -5.70 -17.80
N GLY A 172 -4.36 -5.07 -18.88
CA GLY A 172 -3.15 -5.43 -19.62
C GLY A 172 -1.89 -5.25 -18.77
N LEU A 173 -1.83 -4.20 -17.95
CA LEU A 173 -0.67 -3.91 -17.10
C LEU A 173 -0.56 -4.85 -15.89
N LEU A 174 -1.69 -5.13 -15.22
CA LEU A 174 -1.72 -5.84 -13.94
C LEU A 174 -2.13 -7.31 -14.06
N GLY A 175 -2.52 -7.73 -15.27
CA GLY A 175 -3.04 -9.05 -15.58
C GLY A 175 -4.57 -9.18 -15.41
N PRO A 176 -5.20 -10.18 -16.05
CA PRO A 176 -6.67 -10.24 -16.14
C PRO A 176 -7.38 -10.64 -14.84
N ARG A 177 -6.65 -11.19 -13.86
CA ARG A 177 -7.22 -11.77 -12.63
C ARG A 177 -7.13 -10.79 -11.46
N LEU A 178 -8.27 -10.53 -10.81
CA LEU A 178 -8.29 -9.75 -9.56
C LEU A 178 -7.74 -10.56 -8.38
N ARG A 179 -6.43 -10.45 -8.15
CA ARG A 179 -5.71 -11.04 -7.01
C ARG A 179 -5.05 -9.94 -6.19
N ALA A 180 -4.65 -10.28 -4.96
CA ALA A 180 -3.83 -9.37 -4.14
C ALA A 180 -2.59 -8.87 -4.91
N ARG A 181 -1.98 -9.73 -5.75
CA ARG A 181 -0.84 -9.38 -6.62
C ARG A 181 -1.10 -8.15 -7.50
N ALA A 182 -2.32 -7.93 -7.98
CA ALA A 182 -2.66 -6.75 -8.77
C ALA A 182 -2.52 -5.45 -7.96
N ALA A 183 -2.77 -5.47 -6.64
CA ALA A 183 -2.54 -4.30 -5.78
C ALA A 183 -1.05 -4.00 -5.62
N TYR A 184 -0.21 -5.04 -5.51
CA TYR A 184 1.25 -4.86 -5.46
C TYR A 184 1.79 -4.35 -6.79
N LEU A 185 1.35 -4.91 -7.93
CA LEU A 185 1.72 -4.43 -9.25
C LEU A 185 1.26 -2.98 -9.46
N CYS A 186 0.02 -2.66 -9.11
CA CYS A 186 -0.48 -1.29 -9.21
C CYS A 186 0.37 -0.31 -8.39
N LEU A 187 0.73 -0.68 -7.17
CA LEU A 187 1.57 0.14 -6.32
C LEU A 187 3.01 0.25 -6.86
N ALA A 188 3.59 -0.83 -7.38
CA ALA A 188 4.93 -0.84 -7.97
C ALA A 188 5.00 0.10 -9.18
N ALA A 189 4.00 0.03 -10.07
CA ALA A 189 3.84 0.92 -11.21
C ALA A 189 3.76 2.38 -10.76
N ARG A 190 2.84 2.70 -9.83
CA ARG A 190 2.64 4.07 -9.30
C ARG A 190 3.88 4.59 -8.58
N ALA A 191 4.56 3.76 -7.81
CA ALA A 191 5.74 4.17 -7.05
C ALA A 191 7.02 4.24 -7.92
N GLY A 192 6.98 3.76 -9.17
CA GLY A 192 8.14 3.72 -10.05
C GLY A 192 9.22 2.76 -9.57
N LEU A 193 8.84 1.68 -8.90
CA LEU A 193 9.75 0.68 -8.33
C LEU A 193 9.58 -0.66 -9.05
N PRO A 194 10.68 -1.38 -9.35
CA PRO A 194 10.59 -2.81 -9.65
C PRO A 194 9.85 -3.53 -8.52
N LEU A 195 9.12 -4.59 -8.85
CA LEU A 195 8.30 -5.30 -7.87
C LEU A 195 9.15 -5.92 -6.75
N ALA A 196 10.34 -6.41 -7.09
CA ALA A 196 11.33 -6.88 -6.12
C ALA A 196 11.79 -5.74 -5.18
N GLU A 197 12.01 -4.52 -5.70
CA GLU A 197 12.41 -3.37 -4.87
C GLU A 197 11.27 -2.88 -3.97
N LEU A 198 10.03 -2.86 -4.48
CA LEU A 198 8.84 -2.59 -3.66
C LEU A 198 8.74 -3.61 -2.53
N ASN A 199 8.84 -4.90 -2.81
CA ASN A 199 8.72 -5.94 -1.80
C ASN A 199 9.87 -5.92 -0.78
N ALA A 200 11.11 -5.69 -1.24
CA ALA A 200 12.25 -5.48 -0.36
C ALA A 200 12.05 -4.26 0.55
N THR A 201 11.39 -3.20 0.05
CA THR A 201 11.02 -2.03 0.86
C THR A 201 9.95 -2.38 1.88
N LEU A 202 8.86 -3.05 1.46
CA LEU A 202 7.73 -3.40 2.33
C LEU A 202 8.11 -4.39 3.43
N PHE A 203 8.90 -5.42 3.10
CA PHE A 203 9.17 -6.57 3.96
C PHE A 203 10.60 -6.63 4.51
N ALA A 204 11.50 -5.75 4.05
CA ALA A 204 12.92 -5.73 4.43
C ALA A 204 13.66 -7.06 4.19
N ARG A 205 13.15 -7.89 3.28
CA ARG A 205 13.73 -9.18 2.89
C ARG A 205 13.32 -9.53 1.46
N ALA A 206 14.15 -10.33 0.80
CA ALA A 206 13.78 -10.99 -0.45
C ALA A 206 12.96 -12.26 -0.17
N GLY A 207 12.20 -12.72 -1.16
CA GLY A 207 11.44 -13.96 -1.04
C GLY A 207 10.67 -14.34 -2.31
N HIS A 208 9.94 -15.45 -2.24
CA HIS A 208 9.13 -16.00 -3.34
C HIS A 208 7.98 -15.09 -3.83
N TRP A 209 7.81 -13.93 -3.23
CA TRP A 209 6.86 -12.90 -3.63
C TRP A 209 7.51 -11.81 -4.48
N ASP A 210 8.84 -11.80 -4.64
CA ASP A 210 9.53 -10.80 -5.46
C ASP A 210 9.18 -10.96 -6.93
N GLU A 211 9.14 -12.21 -7.41
CA GLU A 211 8.78 -12.56 -8.78
C GLU A 211 7.93 -13.85 -8.79
N ARG A 212 6.99 -13.93 -9.74
CA ARG A 212 6.14 -15.10 -9.96
C ARG A 212 5.96 -15.36 -11.46
N PRO A 213 5.76 -16.63 -11.86
CA PRO A 213 5.32 -16.94 -13.22
C PRO A 213 4.06 -16.16 -13.59
N GLY A 214 4.14 -15.42 -14.69
CA GLY A 214 3.06 -14.58 -15.19
C GLY A 214 3.04 -13.14 -14.67
N ASP A 215 4.04 -12.71 -13.89
CA ASP A 215 4.26 -11.27 -13.68
C ASP A 215 4.69 -10.60 -15.00
N PRO A 216 4.20 -9.37 -15.26
CA PRO A 216 4.51 -8.65 -16.49
C PRO A 216 5.98 -8.22 -16.53
N ASP A 217 6.57 -8.13 -17.73
CA ASP A 217 8.00 -7.87 -17.90
C ASP A 217 8.43 -6.51 -17.32
N TRP A 218 7.56 -5.50 -17.32
CA TRP A 218 7.86 -4.18 -16.74
C TRP A 218 8.08 -4.22 -15.22
N ALA A 219 7.55 -5.24 -14.55
CA ALA A 219 7.59 -5.37 -13.09
C ALA A 219 8.89 -6.01 -12.57
N ARG A 220 9.74 -6.51 -13.48
CA ARG A 220 11.02 -7.13 -13.14
C ARG A 220 12.11 -6.10 -12.86
#